data_AF-A0A6G3XVM9-F1
#
_entry.id   AF-A0A6G3XVM9-F1
#
_cell.length_a   1.000
_cell.length_b   1.000
_cell.length_c   1.000
_cell.angle_alpha   90.00
_cell.angle_beta   90.00
_cell.angle_gamma   90.00
#
_symmetry.space_group_name_H-M   'P 1'
#
loop_
_entity.id
_entity.type
_entity.pdbx_description
1 polymer ?
#
loop_
_entity_poly.entity_id
_entity_poly.type
_entity_poly.pdbx_seq_one_letter_code
_entity_poly.pdbx_strand_id
1 'polypeptide(L)'
;MSAIAKDGPALVPRPAGGITKSVRDSLVVAKRNLIRMTRIPEMVIFGLIQPIMFVVLFTYVFGGSISIGGSTDPQLYKEFLMAGIFAQTVTFATAGAGAGIA
;
A
#
# COMPACT_ATOMS: atom_id res chain seq x y z
N MET A 1 -60.89 -9.84 26.45
CA MET A 1 -59.87 -10.91 26.26
C MET A 1 -59.00 -10.48 25.07
N SER A 2 -58.04 -9.57 25.29
CA SER A 2 -56.61 -9.86 25.50
C SER A 2 -55.97 -10.65 24.36
N ALA A 3 -55.39 -9.94 23.39
CA ALA A 3 -54.33 -10.45 22.53
C ALA A 3 -53.13 -9.54 22.75
N ILE A 4 -52.32 -9.92 23.75
CA ILE A 4 -51.10 -9.24 24.14
C ILE A 4 -50.08 -9.49 23.04
N ALA A 5 -49.71 -8.43 22.32
CA ALA A 5 -48.61 -8.45 21.37
C ALA A 5 -47.36 -8.97 22.08
N LYS A 6 -46.87 -10.13 21.63
CA LYS A 6 -45.59 -10.67 22.06
C LYS A 6 -44.50 -9.96 21.26
N ASP A 7 -44.17 -8.75 21.68
CA ASP A 7 -42.94 -8.10 21.27
C ASP A 7 -41.79 -8.88 21.92
N GLY A 8 -41.31 -9.90 21.20
CA GLY A 8 -40.06 -10.56 21.55
C GLY A 8 -38.95 -9.51 21.57
N PRO A 9 -38.02 -9.55 22.53
CA PRO A 9 -36.95 -8.56 22.59
C PRO A 9 -36.20 -8.57 21.26
N ALA A 10 -36.25 -7.45 20.54
CA ALA A 10 -35.42 -7.23 19.37
C ALA A 10 -33.98 -7.46 19.84
N LEU A 11 -33.36 -8.55 19.36
CA LEU A 11 -32.00 -8.90 19.68
C LEU A 11 -31.10 -7.82 19.06
N VAL A 12 -30.84 -6.75 19.82
CA VAL A 12 -29.87 -5.73 19.45
C VAL A 12 -28.54 -6.46 19.30
N PRO A 13 -27.93 -6.49 18.10
CA PRO A 13 -26.65 -7.14 17.91
C PRO A 13 -25.67 -6.53 18.91
N ARG A 14 -25.20 -7.33 19.87
CA ARG A 14 -24.10 -6.91 20.75
C ARG A 14 -22.96 -6.45 19.84
N PRO A 15 -22.34 -5.29 20.09
CA PRO A 15 -21.16 -4.86 19.35
C PRO A 15 -20.03 -5.84 19.69
N ALA A 16 -19.96 -6.93 18.94
CA ALA A 16 -18.85 -7.86 18.97
C ALA A 16 -17.65 -7.10 18.41
N GLY A 17 -16.76 -6.64 19.31
CA GLY A 17 -15.44 -6.06 19.03
C GLY A 17 -15.38 -5.11 17.83
N GLY A 18 -15.61 -3.81 18.05
CA GLY A 18 -15.52 -2.80 16.99
C GLY A 18 -14.19 -2.85 16.21
N ILE A 19 -13.08 -3.17 16.88
CA ILE A 19 -11.75 -3.28 16.25
C ILE A 19 -11.65 -4.48 15.31
N THR A 20 -12.10 -5.67 15.73
CA THR A 20 -12.01 -6.87 14.89
C THR A 20 -12.93 -6.77 13.67
N LYS A 21 -14.09 -6.12 13.82
CA LYS A 21 -15.00 -5.83 12.72
C LYS A 21 -14.41 -4.82 11.73
N SER A 22 -13.82 -3.73 12.21
CA SER A 22 -13.16 -2.73 11.35
C SER A 22 -11.94 -3.31 10.61
N VAL A 23 -11.12 -4.12 11.27
CA VAL A 23 -9.98 -4.80 10.61
C VAL A 23 -10.48 -5.73 9.49
N ARG A 24 -11.53 -6.50 9.74
CA ARG A 24 -12.10 -7.42 8.75
C ARG A 24 -12.69 -6.66 7.56
N ASP A 25 -13.37 -5.54 7.80
CA ASP A 25 -13.95 -4.71 6.75
C ASP A 25 -12.88 -4.03 5.89
N SER A 26 -11.87 -3.43 6.53
CA SER A 26 -10.69 -2.87 5.84
C SER A 26 -9.97 -3.91 4.98
N LEU A 27 -9.86 -5.16 5.45
CA LEU A 27 -9.23 -6.24 4.69
C LEU A 27 -10.05 -6.61 3.43
N VAL A 28 -11.39 -6.59 3.53
CA VAL A 28 -12.29 -6.84 2.39
C VAL A 28 -12.18 -5.73 1.35
N VAL A 29 -12.17 -4.47 1.78
CA VAL A 29 -11.99 -3.30 0.90
C VAL A 29 -10.61 -3.31 0.24
N ALA A 30 -9.56 -3.61 1.01
CA ALA A 30 -8.20 -3.73 0.50
C ALA A 30 -8.09 -4.84 -0.56
N LYS A 31 -8.65 -6.02 -0.29
CA LYS A 31 -8.67 -7.13 -1.26
C LYS A 31 -9.37 -6.75 -2.56
N ARG A 32 -10.50 -6.03 -2.46
CA ARG A 32 -11.27 -5.59 -3.64
C ARG A 32 -10.48 -4.57 -4.48
N ASN A 33 -9.84 -3.61 -3.82
CA ASN A 33 -8.99 -2.61 -4.49
C ASN A 33 -7.75 -3.26 -5.14
N LEU A 34 -7.12 -4.21 -4.45
CA LEU A 34 -5.96 -4.91 -4.98
C LEU A 34 -6.29 -5.64 -6.29
N ILE A 35 -7.40 -6.38 -6.32
CA ILE A 35 -7.88 -7.09 -7.53
C ILE A 35 -8.17 -6.11 -8.68
N ARG A 36 -8.67 -4.91 -8.38
CA ARG A 36 -8.92 -3.86 -9.39
C ARG A 36 -7.60 -3.34 -9.97
N MET A 37 -6.60 -3.05 -9.13
CA MET A 37 -5.27 -2.64 -9.58
C MET A 37 -4.61 -3.70 -10.46
N THR A 38 -4.75 -4.99 -10.14
CA THR A 38 -4.15 -6.07 -10.95
C THR A 38 -4.80 -6.24 -12.32
N ARG A 39 -6.02 -5.73 -12.54
CA ARG A 39 -6.70 -5.80 -13.85
C ARG A 39 -6.23 -4.74 -14.84
N ILE A 40 -5.54 -3.70 -14.38
CA ILE A 40 -4.97 -2.64 -15.25
C ILE A 40 -3.44 -2.73 -15.14
N PRO A 41 -2.82 -3.76 -15.76
CA PRO A 41 -1.38 -4.00 -15.62
C PRO A 41 -0.54 -2.82 -16.12
N GLU A 42 -1.05 -2.05 -17.08
CA GLU A 42 -0.37 -0.88 -17.64
C GLU A 42 0.02 0.15 -16.57
N MET A 43 -0.90 0.50 -15.67
CA MET A 43 -0.65 1.47 -14.58
C MET A 43 0.43 0.97 -13.61
N VAL A 44 0.41 -0.33 -13.30
CA VAL A 44 1.41 -0.96 -12.41
C VAL A 44 2.78 -0.98 -13.08
N ILE A 45 2.83 -1.32 -14.36
CA ILE A 45 4.08 -1.36 -15.14
C ILE A 45 4.68 0.04 -15.25
N PHE A 46 3.91 1.05 -15.64
CA PHE A 46 4.40 2.43 -15.73
C PHE A 46 4.88 2.97 -14.37
N GLY A 47 4.14 2.68 -13.29
CA GLY A 47 4.52 3.06 -11.93
C GLY A 47 5.81 2.41 -11.42
N LEU A 48 6.18 1.25 -11.96
CA LEU A 48 7.42 0.53 -11.61
C LEU A 48 8.59 0.86 -12.53
N ILE A 49 8.36 1.09 -13.82
CA ILE A 49 9.42 1.41 -14.78
C ILE A 49 10.17 2.67 -14.38
N GLN A 50 9.45 3.74 -14.01
CA GLN A 50 10.07 5.01 -13.62
C GLN A 50 11.09 4.87 -12.46
N PRO A 51 10.73 4.29 -11.30
CA PRO A 51 11.69 4.09 -10.21
C PRO A 51 12.81 3.11 -10.58
N ILE A 52 12.54 2.05 -11.34
CA ILE A 52 13.59 1.11 -11.80
C ILE A 52 14.63 1.84 -12.66
N MET A 53 14.20 2.71 -13.57
CA MET A 53 15.11 3.49 -14.39
C MET A 53 16.00 4.41 -13.54
N PHE A 54 15.45 5.03 -12.49
CA PHE A 54 16.24 5.80 -11.53
C PHE A 54 17.25 4.92 -10.78
N VAL A 55 16.86 3.73 -10.31
CA VAL A 55 17.80 2.79 -9.67
C VAL A 55 18.94 2.47 -10.63
N VAL A 56 18.64 2.10 -11.88
CA VAL A 56 19.67 1.73 -12.86
C VAL A 56 20.60 2.90 -13.12
N LEU A 57 20.07 4.08 -13.38
CA LEU A 57 20.87 5.27 -13.65
C LEU A 57 21.74 5.64 -12.46
N PHE A 58 21.18 5.72 -11.25
CA PHE A 58 21.99 6.06 -10.10
C PHE A 58 23.03 4.97 -9.78
N THR A 59 22.64 3.70 -9.73
CA THR A 59 23.57 2.62 -9.34
C THR A 59 24.67 2.35 -10.37
N TYR A 60 24.39 2.42 -11.67
CA TYR A 60 25.36 2.10 -12.72
C TYR A 60 26.04 3.33 -13.33
N VAL A 61 25.36 4.48 -13.45
CA VAL A 61 25.95 5.70 -14.02
C VAL A 61 26.64 6.53 -12.94
N PHE A 62 26.02 6.66 -11.77
CA PHE A 62 26.53 7.51 -10.69
C PHE A 62 27.21 6.74 -9.54
N GLY A 63 27.01 5.43 -9.43
CA GLY A 63 27.51 4.63 -8.31
C GLY A 63 29.04 4.47 -8.23
N GLY A 64 29.76 4.77 -9.31
CA GLY A 64 31.23 4.86 -9.31
C GLY A 64 31.78 6.29 -9.14
N SER A 65 30.91 7.30 -9.13
CA SER A 65 31.27 8.72 -9.25
C SER A 65 30.88 9.53 -8.01
N ILE A 66 29.99 9.00 -7.16
CA ILE A 66 29.43 9.70 -6.01
C ILE A 66 29.86 8.98 -4.72
N SER A 67 30.63 9.66 -3.88
CA SER A 67 31.02 9.19 -2.55
C SER A 67 29.89 9.41 -1.54
N ILE A 68 29.50 8.38 -0.80
CA ILE A 68 28.58 8.49 0.35
C ILE A 68 29.35 8.20 1.65
N GLY A 69 29.22 9.12 2.61
CA GLY A 69 29.86 8.98 3.93
C GLY A 69 31.39 9.01 3.91
N GLY A 70 32.01 9.64 2.90
CA GLY A 70 33.47 9.64 2.73
C GLY A 70 34.04 8.34 2.14
N SER A 71 33.19 7.38 1.78
CA SER A 71 33.55 6.14 1.09
C SER A 71 32.99 6.14 -0.34
N THR A 72 33.72 5.57 -1.27
CA THR A 72 33.27 5.28 -2.65
C THR A 72 32.72 3.87 -2.78
N ASP A 73 32.30 3.25 -1.67
CA ASP A 73 31.79 1.89 -1.67
C ASP A 73 30.47 1.82 -2.47
N PRO A 74 30.44 1.14 -3.63
CA PRO A 74 29.24 1.05 -4.46
C PRO A 74 28.08 0.34 -3.75
N GLN A 75 28.37 -0.50 -2.76
CA GLN A 75 27.35 -1.24 -2.01
C GLN A 75 26.55 -0.30 -1.10
N LEU A 76 27.26 0.55 -0.35
CA LEU A 76 26.69 1.53 0.57
C LEU A 76 25.83 2.57 -0.18
N TYR A 77 26.29 2.95 -1.37
CA TYR A 77 25.55 3.82 -2.29
C TYR A 77 24.25 3.19 -2.79
N LYS A 78 24.29 1.91 -3.20
CA LYS A 78 23.11 1.16 -3.65
C LYS A 78 22.08 1.01 -2.54
N GLU A 79 22.48 0.66 -1.33
CA GLU A 79 21.57 0.47 -0.19
C GLU A 79 20.84 1.78 0.17
N PHE A 80 21.56 2.91 0.19
CA PHE A 80 20.97 4.23 0.44
C PHE A 80 19.94 4.61 -0.62
N LEU A 81 20.26 4.40 -1.91
CA LEU A 81 19.35 4.67 -3.01
C LEU A 81 18.13 3.77 -3.01
N MET A 82 18.32 2.47 -2.76
CA MET A 82 17.21 1.52 -2.70
C MET A 82 16.22 1.93 -1.62
N ALA A 83 16.68 2.33 -0.44
CA ALA A 83 15.80 2.78 0.64
C ALA A 83 14.93 3.98 0.21
N GLY A 84 15.53 5.00 -0.41
CA GLY A 84 14.81 6.18 -0.89
C GLY A 84 13.80 5.88 -2.00
N ILE A 85 14.23 5.11 -3.01
CA ILE A 85 13.38 4.76 -4.15
C ILE A 85 12.22 3.85 -3.73
N PHE A 86 12.45 2.91 -2.81
CA PHE A 86 11.36 2.11 -2.26
C PHE A 86 10.36 2.95 -1.47
N ALA A 87 10.83 3.86 -0.62
CA ALA A 87 9.94 4.75 0.14
C ALA A 87 9.06 5.59 -0.79
N GLN A 88 9.65 6.17 -1.83
CA GLN A 88 8.90 6.92 -2.84
C GLN A 88 7.91 6.04 -3.61
N THR A 89 8.33 4.84 -4.03
CA THR A 89 7.48 3.91 -4.78
C THR A 89 6.27 3.46 -3.95
N VAL A 90 6.48 3.12 -2.68
CA VAL A 90 5.39 2.77 -1.75
C VAL A 90 4.45 3.95 -1.55
N THR A 91 4.97 5.17 -1.44
CA THR A 91 4.16 6.38 -1.26
C THR A 91 3.27 6.65 -2.47
N PHE A 92 3.78 6.49 -3.70
CA PHE A 92 2.96 6.62 -4.90
C PHE A 92 1.97 5.47 -5.08
N ALA A 93 2.37 4.24 -4.74
CA ALA A 93 1.48 3.09 -4.78
C ALA A 93 0.29 3.25 -3.81
N THR A 94 0.54 3.76 -2.60
CA THR A 94 -0.52 4.01 -1.61
C THR A 94 -1.39 5.18 -2.00
N ALA A 95 -0.83 6.25 -2.59
CA ALA A 95 -1.60 7.37 -3.12
C ALA A 95 -2.55 6.94 -4.24
N GLY A 96 -2.08 6.10 -5.17
CA GLY A 96 -2.91 5.52 -6.24
C GLY A 96 -4.03 4.62 -5.69
N ALA A 97 -3.74 3.82 -4.66
CA ALA A 97 -4.75 3.02 -3.97
C ALA A 97 -5.79 3.88 -3.25
N GLY A 98 -5.37 4.96 -2.59
CA GLY A 98 -6.26 5.91 -1.90
C GLY A 98 -7.18 6.67 -2.84
N ALA A 99 -6.66 7.11 -3.99
CA ALA A 99 -7.45 7.76 -5.04
C ALA A 99 -8.53 6.83 -5.64
N GLY A 100 -8.37 5.50 -5.55
CA GLY A 100 -9.38 4.54 -5.99
C GLY A 100 -10.54 4.31 -5.03
N ILE A 101 -10.43 4.83 -3.79
CA ILE A 101 -11.46 4.73 -2.73
C ILE A 101 -12.32 6.01 -2.64
N ALA A 102 -11.76 7.17 -3.01
CA ALA A 102 -12.46 8.46 -3.11
C ALA A 102 -13.34 8.53 -4.38
#